data_AF-A0A218VUH5-F1
#
_entry.id   AF-A0A218VUH5-F1
#
_cell.length_a   1.000
_cell.length_b   1.000
_cell.length_c   1.000
_cell.angle_alpha   90.00
_cell.angle_beta   90.00
_cell.angle_gamma   90.00
#
_symmetry.space_group_name_H-M   'P 1'
#
loop_
_entity.id
_entity.type
_entity.pdbx_description
1 polymer ?
#
loop_
_entity_poly.entity_id
_entity_poly.type
_entity_poly.pdbx_seq_one_letter_code
_entity_poly.pdbx_strand_id
1 'polypeptide(L)'
;MAGEVEEEKKLSHVGRAIPGIAALNPKPSKGFTSKAIDYIEELIVKLMYGPPRPLHYLSGNFGPVPTETPPVTDLPITGHLPECLNGEFVRVGPNAKFAPVAGYHWMIHGLRIKKGKATYVSRFAKTSKLKQEEFFGGAKFVKVCVIISPLTPSSRPLQDL
;
A
#
# COMPACT_ATOMS: atom_id res chain seq x y z
N MET A 1 -31.67 16.22 -39.73
CA MET A 1 -30.44 16.88 -39.26
C MET A 1 -30.18 16.38 -37.85
N ALA A 2 -29.28 15.39 -37.75
CA ALA A 2 -28.78 14.84 -36.50
C ALA A 2 -27.50 15.59 -36.10
N GLY A 3 -27.19 15.60 -34.80
CA GLY A 3 -26.02 16.25 -34.21
C GLY A 3 -26.36 16.66 -32.78
N GLU A 4 -26.35 15.77 -31.79
CA GLU A 4 -25.23 15.05 -31.14
C GLU A 4 -24.94 15.65 -29.77
N VAL A 5 -24.89 14.74 -28.81
CA VAL A 5 -24.78 14.91 -27.37
C VAL A 5 -23.31 15.19 -27.04
N GLU A 6 -23.02 16.28 -26.31
CA GLU A 6 -21.67 16.50 -25.76
C GLU A 6 -21.43 15.53 -24.59
N GLU A 7 -20.60 14.53 -24.84
CA GLU A 7 -20.08 13.56 -23.88
C GLU A 7 -18.89 14.18 -23.11
N GLU A 8 -18.98 14.18 -21.77
CA GLU A 8 -17.92 14.64 -20.87
C GLU A 8 -16.60 13.88 -21.12
N LYS A 9 -15.56 14.64 -21.50
CA LYS A 9 -14.22 14.13 -21.80
C LYS A 9 -13.49 13.73 -20.51
N LYS A 10 -13.47 12.42 -20.24
CA LYS A 10 -12.67 11.76 -19.19
C LYS A 10 -11.17 12.07 -19.38
N LEU A 11 -10.60 12.88 -18.48
CA LEU A 11 -9.19 13.28 -18.50
C LEU A 11 -8.29 12.10 -18.09
N SER A 12 -7.84 11.32 -19.08
CA SER A 12 -6.78 10.34 -18.91
C SER A 12 -5.43 11.05 -18.77
N HIS A 13 -4.90 11.12 -17.55
CA HIS A 13 -3.48 11.43 -17.33
C HIS A 13 -2.65 10.24 -17.82
N VAL A 14 -2.40 10.19 -19.14
CA VAL A 14 -1.38 9.33 -19.74
C VAL A 14 -0.03 9.92 -19.37
N GLY A 15 0.70 9.24 -18.48
CA GLY A 15 2.07 9.58 -18.13
C GLY A 15 2.92 9.67 -19.39
N ARG A 16 3.56 10.82 -19.60
CA ARG A 16 4.53 11.08 -20.66
C ARG A 16 5.62 10.00 -20.60
N ALA A 17 5.72 9.17 -21.63
CA ALA A 17 6.78 8.18 -21.75
C ALA A 17 8.12 8.92 -21.89
N ILE A 18 8.97 8.82 -20.86
CA ILE A 18 10.37 9.24 -20.95
C ILE A 18 11.08 8.16 -21.77
N PRO A 19 11.71 8.49 -22.92
CA PRO A 19 12.40 7.50 -23.74
C PRO A 19 13.49 6.81 -22.91
N GLY A 20 13.43 5.48 -22.83
CA GLY A 20 14.38 4.65 -22.07
C GLY A 20 13.83 3.97 -20.81
N ILE A 21 12.63 4.33 -20.33
CA ILE A 21 11.99 3.61 -19.22
C ILE A 21 10.93 2.66 -19.79
N ALA A 22 11.24 1.36 -19.79
CA ALA A 22 10.27 0.32 -20.18
C ALA A 22 9.04 0.40 -19.27
N ALA A 23 7.86 0.55 -19.86
CA ALA A 23 6.61 0.52 -19.11
C ALA A 23 6.45 -0.88 -18.47
N LEU A 24 6.52 -0.93 -17.13
CA LEU A 24 6.33 -2.16 -16.36
C LEU A 24 4.87 -2.60 -16.44
N ASN A 25 4.52 -3.34 -17.50
CA ASN A 25 3.20 -3.93 -17.71
C ASN A 25 3.26 -5.47 -17.61
N PRO A 26 3.37 -6.01 -16.39
CA PRO A 26 3.30 -7.46 -16.18
C PRO A 26 1.90 -7.96 -16.55
N LYS A 27 1.81 -9.09 -17.24
CA LYS A 27 0.55 -9.77 -17.60
C LYS A 27 0.33 -10.93 -16.63
N PRO A 28 -0.30 -10.72 -15.46
CA PRO A 28 -0.57 -11.80 -14.52
C PRO A 28 -1.57 -12.81 -15.10
N SER A 29 -1.36 -14.11 -14.83
CA SER A 29 -2.24 -15.19 -15.28
C SER A 29 -2.86 -15.94 -14.09
N LYS A 30 -4.15 -16.33 -14.21
CA LYS A 30 -4.89 -17.14 -13.22
C LYS A 30 -5.18 -18.56 -13.75
N GLY A 31 -4.22 -19.15 -14.45
CA GLY A 31 -4.37 -20.49 -15.03
C GLY A 31 -4.43 -21.61 -13.99
N PHE A 32 -4.73 -22.84 -14.44
CA PHE A 32 -4.71 -24.01 -13.58
C PHE A 32 -3.30 -24.33 -13.04
N THR A 33 -2.27 -24.16 -13.89
CA THR A 33 -0.87 -24.37 -13.52
C THR A 33 -0.41 -23.43 -12.41
N SER A 34 -0.85 -22.16 -12.41
CA SER A 34 -0.47 -21.22 -11.34
C SER A 34 -1.12 -21.56 -10.01
N LYS A 35 -2.38 -22.03 -10.01
CA LYS A 35 -3.01 -22.53 -8.77
C LYS A 35 -2.27 -23.74 -8.20
N ALA A 36 -1.86 -24.68 -9.03
CA ALA A 36 -1.11 -25.86 -8.58
C ALA A 36 0.23 -25.46 -7.93
N ILE A 37 0.94 -24.50 -8.52
CA ILE A 37 2.19 -23.95 -7.95
C ILE A 37 1.91 -23.28 -6.60
N ASP A 38 0.87 -22.44 -6.50
CA ASP A 38 0.48 -21.77 -5.26
C ASP A 38 0.16 -22.80 -4.14
N TYR A 39 -0.54 -23.90 -4.46
CA TYR A 39 -0.84 -24.96 -3.50
C TYR A 39 0.42 -25.71 -3.02
N ILE A 40 1.36 -25.98 -3.91
CA ILE A 40 2.64 -26.63 -3.57
C ILE A 40 3.47 -25.70 -2.67
N GLU A 41 3.53 -24.41 -2.99
CA GLU A 41 4.20 -23.39 -2.16
C GLU A 41 3.57 -23.36 -0.75
N GLU A 42 2.24 -23.30 -0.67
CA GLU A 42 1.54 -23.28 0.61
C GLU A 42 1.83 -24.53 1.46
N LEU A 43 1.89 -25.71 0.82
CA LEU A 43 2.20 -26.97 1.50
C LEU A 43 3.65 -26.98 2.02
N ILE A 44 4.62 -26.57 1.20
CA ILE A 44 6.04 -26.51 1.59
C ILE A 44 6.23 -25.50 2.73
N VAL A 45 5.60 -24.32 2.64
CA VAL A 45 5.70 -23.29 3.68
C VAL A 45 5.11 -23.80 5.00
N LYS A 46 3.94 -24.44 4.98
CA LYS A 46 3.34 -25.03 6.19
C LYS A 46 4.17 -26.16 6.78
N LEU A 47 4.87 -26.93 5.93
CA LEU A 47 5.73 -28.02 6.39
C LEU A 47 7.04 -27.50 7.00
N MET A 48 7.64 -26.46 6.41
CA MET A 48 8.92 -25.91 6.86
C MET A 48 8.80 -24.90 8.00
N TYR A 49 7.71 -24.13 8.06
CA TYR A 49 7.52 -23.06 9.02
C TYR A 49 6.30 -23.36 9.91
N GLY A 50 6.50 -23.24 11.23
CA GLY A 50 5.42 -23.30 12.21
C GLY A 50 4.43 -22.13 12.06
N PRO A 51 3.38 -22.06 12.92
CA PRO A 51 2.37 -21.02 12.82
C PRO A 51 3.00 -19.63 12.85
N PRO A 52 2.51 -18.68 12.02
CA PRO A 52 3.06 -17.33 11.97
C PRO A 52 2.97 -16.68 13.34
N ARG A 53 4.12 -16.26 13.87
CA ARG A 53 4.17 -15.48 15.12
C ARG A 53 3.65 -14.06 14.85
N PRO A 54 2.89 -13.47 15.78
CA PRO A 54 2.46 -12.08 15.65
C PRO A 54 3.69 -11.18 15.52
N LEU A 55 3.69 -10.32 14.50
CA LEU A 55 4.77 -9.37 14.27
C LEU A 55 4.57 -8.18 15.20
N HIS A 56 5.37 -8.09 16.28
CA HIS A 56 5.22 -7.04 17.29
C HIS A 56 5.32 -5.62 16.69
N TYR A 57 6.12 -5.45 15.64
CA TYR A 57 6.27 -4.19 14.91
C TYR A 57 5.08 -3.83 14.00
N LEU A 58 4.05 -4.67 13.91
CA LEU A 58 2.78 -4.42 13.23
C LEU A 58 1.60 -4.41 14.20
N SER A 59 1.87 -4.14 15.47
CA SER A 59 0.85 -4.05 16.51
C SER A 59 0.59 -2.60 16.94
N GLY A 60 -0.60 -2.33 17.47
CA GLY A 60 -0.98 -0.99 17.93
C GLY A 60 -0.96 0.06 16.82
N ASN A 61 -0.34 1.21 17.09
CA ASN A 61 -0.26 2.34 16.14
C ASN A 61 0.59 2.04 14.89
N PHE A 62 1.42 0.99 14.92
CA PHE A 62 2.19 0.52 13.76
C PHE A 62 1.43 -0.54 12.95
N GLY A 63 0.20 -0.87 13.36
CA GLY A 63 -0.67 -1.78 12.67
C GLY A 63 -1.05 -1.27 11.27
N PRO A 64 -1.23 -2.18 10.29
CA PRO A 64 -1.60 -1.79 8.95
C PRO A 64 -3.01 -1.19 8.89
N VAL A 65 -3.17 -0.17 8.06
CA VAL A 65 -4.47 0.40 7.71
C VAL A 65 -4.89 -0.15 6.33
N PRO A 66 -5.79 -1.14 6.26
CA PRO A 66 -6.07 -1.84 5.01
C PRO A 66 -6.86 -0.98 3.99
N THR A 67 -7.63 -0.02 4.49
CA THR A 67 -8.57 0.77 3.70
C THR A 67 -8.06 2.19 3.49
N GLU A 68 -8.17 2.68 2.26
CA GLU A 68 -7.88 4.08 1.95
C GLU A 68 -8.96 5.01 2.51
N THR A 69 -8.54 6.13 3.10
CA THR A 69 -9.48 7.13 3.60
C THR A 69 -9.86 8.10 2.47
N PRO A 70 -11.13 8.18 2.04
CA PRO A 70 -11.58 9.21 1.10
C PRO A 70 -11.34 10.61 1.66
N PRO A 71 -11.41 11.67 0.84
CA PRO A 71 -11.30 13.04 1.35
C PRO A 71 -12.35 13.28 2.44
N VAL A 72 -11.90 13.47 3.67
CA VAL A 72 -12.73 13.84 4.82
C VAL A 72 -12.53 15.32 5.07
N THR A 73 -13.58 16.12 4.84
CA THR A 73 -13.56 17.57 5.06
C THR A 73 -13.95 17.91 6.49
N ASP A 74 -13.70 19.16 6.88
CA ASP A 74 -14.17 19.75 8.14
C ASP A 74 -13.75 18.93 9.37
N LEU A 75 -12.48 18.51 9.40
CA LEU A 75 -11.90 17.80 10.54
C LEU A 75 -12.05 18.64 11.83
N PRO A 76 -12.27 17.99 12.99
CA PRO A 76 -12.38 18.70 14.26
C PRO A 76 -11.04 19.38 14.60
N ILE A 77 -11.09 20.69 14.85
CA ILE A 77 -9.93 21.51 15.19
C ILE A 77 -10.07 21.94 16.64
N THR A 78 -9.02 21.72 17.43
CA THR A 78 -8.89 22.31 18.77
C THR A 78 -8.03 23.57 18.66
N GLY A 79 -8.54 24.71 19.11
CA GLY A 79 -7.87 26.01 18.94
C GLY A 79 -8.24 26.70 17.63
N HIS A 80 -7.29 27.38 17.00
CA HIS A 80 -7.53 28.20 15.81
C HIS A 80 -6.49 27.94 14.72
N LEU A 81 -6.96 27.69 13.49
CA LEU A 81 -6.11 27.47 12.33
C LEU A 81 -6.01 28.76 11.50
N PRO A 82 -4.82 29.37 11.34
CA PRO A 82 -4.69 30.66 10.65
C PRO A 82 -5.27 30.64 9.24
N GLU A 83 -6.10 31.63 8.90
CA GLU A 83 -6.73 31.72 7.57
C GLU A 83 -5.72 31.90 6.44
N CYS A 84 -4.56 32.50 6.75
CA CYS A 84 -3.44 32.68 5.83
C CYS A 84 -2.73 31.36 5.49
N LEU A 85 -2.93 30.29 6.27
CA LEU A 85 -2.37 28.98 5.97
C LEU A 85 -3.15 28.33 4.83
N ASN A 86 -2.49 28.20 3.68
CA ASN A 86 -3.06 27.63 2.48
C ASN A 86 -2.04 26.68 1.83
N GLY A 87 -2.10 25.41 2.19
CA GLY A 87 -1.11 24.44 1.75
C GLY A 87 -1.54 23.00 2.03
N GLU A 88 -0.67 22.06 1.65
CA GLU A 88 -0.85 20.64 1.87
C GLU A 88 0.35 20.08 2.62
N PHE A 89 0.06 19.39 3.72
CA PHE A 89 1.04 18.58 4.39
C PHE A 89 0.91 17.14 3.88
N VAL A 90 1.98 16.59 3.32
CA VAL A 90 2.01 15.24 2.75
C VAL A 90 3.10 14.44 3.45
N ARG A 91 2.75 13.24 3.90
CA ARG A 91 3.71 12.25 4.43
C ARG A 91 3.52 10.91 3.74
N VAL A 92 4.63 10.19 3.58
CA VAL A 92 4.64 8.83 3.04
C VAL A 92 5.10 7.88 4.12
N GLY A 93 4.38 6.77 4.30
CA GLY A 93 4.71 5.74 5.28
C GLY A 93 4.57 4.33 4.69
N PRO A 94 5.32 3.34 5.21
CA PRO A 94 5.09 1.95 4.89
C PRO A 94 3.75 1.50 5.51
N ASN A 95 2.94 0.80 4.73
CA ASN A 95 1.66 0.25 5.15
C ASN A 95 1.42 -1.09 4.44
N ALA A 96 1.18 -2.16 5.20
CA ALA A 96 0.90 -3.47 4.61
C ALA A 96 -0.58 -3.55 4.23
N LYS A 97 -0.88 -3.85 2.97
CA LYS A 97 -2.27 -4.02 2.51
C LYS A 97 -2.79 -5.44 2.77
N PHE A 98 -1.91 -6.42 2.59
CA PHE A 98 -2.17 -7.84 2.84
C PHE A 98 -1.31 -8.29 4.02
N ALA A 99 -1.74 -9.37 4.69
CA ALA A 99 -0.94 -10.01 5.73
C ALA A 99 0.47 -10.26 5.17
N PRO A 100 1.52 -9.66 5.77
CA PRO A 100 2.81 -9.61 5.13
C PRO A 100 3.48 -10.97 5.22
N VAL A 101 3.68 -11.61 4.07
CA VAL A 101 4.68 -12.68 3.93
C VAL A 101 6.09 -12.06 3.97
N ALA A 102 6.28 -10.82 3.46
CA ALA A 102 7.54 -10.07 3.57
C ALA A 102 7.53 -8.59 3.05
N GLY A 103 6.38 -7.93 2.82
CA GLY A 103 6.37 -6.66 2.07
C GLY A 103 5.41 -5.57 2.54
N TYR A 104 5.81 -4.31 2.35
CA TYR A 104 5.00 -3.11 2.57
C TYR A 104 4.68 -2.41 1.25
N HIS A 105 3.56 -1.70 1.23
CA HIS A 105 3.26 -0.69 0.22
C HIS A 105 3.46 0.71 0.80
N TRP A 106 3.61 1.70 -0.07
CA TRP A 106 3.65 3.09 0.35
C TRP A 106 2.24 3.64 0.43
N MET A 107 1.86 4.14 1.60
CA MET A 107 0.64 4.91 1.79
C MET A 107 0.99 6.39 1.95
N ILE A 108 0.30 7.21 1.16
CA ILE A 108 0.44 8.66 1.16
C ILE A 108 -0.70 9.21 2.01
N HIS A 109 -0.37 10.06 2.96
CA HIS A 109 -1.33 10.77 3.78
C HIS A 109 -1.22 12.26 3.44
N GLY A 110 -2.34 12.86 3.05
CA GLY A 110 -2.44 14.28 2.73
C GLY A 110 -3.35 14.99 3.72
N LEU A 111 -2.93 16.15 4.18
CA LEU A 111 -3.72 17.08 4.98
C LEU A 111 -3.73 18.44 4.26
N ARG A 112 -4.86 18.80 3.66
CA ARG A 112 -5.06 20.12 3.06
C ARG A 112 -5.57 21.09 4.12
N ILE A 113 -4.95 22.25 4.21
CA ILE A 113 -5.42 23.36 5.03
C ILE A 113 -5.74 24.53 4.12
N LYS A 114 -6.95 25.10 4.26
CA LYS A 114 -7.40 26.27 3.51
C LYS A 114 -8.55 26.96 4.24
N LYS A 115 -8.51 28.29 4.36
CA LYS A 115 -9.59 29.10 4.97
C LYS A 115 -9.99 28.61 6.37
N GLY A 116 -9.01 28.32 7.23
CA GLY A 116 -9.25 27.83 8.59
C GLY A 116 -9.83 26.40 8.68
N LYS A 117 -9.97 25.68 7.55
CA LYS A 117 -10.49 24.31 7.49
C LYS A 117 -9.40 23.31 7.13
N ALA A 118 -9.52 22.10 7.63
CA ALA A 118 -8.62 20.99 7.35
C ALA A 118 -9.38 19.82 6.68
N THR A 119 -8.75 19.24 5.65
CA THR A 119 -9.27 18.08 4.91
C THR A 119 -8.18 17.01 4.87
N TYR A 120 -8.51 15.78 5.22
CA TYR A 120 -7.57 14.66 5.23
C TYR A 120 -7.89 13.63 4.16
N VAL A 121 -6.87 13.03 3.57
CA VAL A 121 -6.99 11.93 2.61
C VAL A 121 -5.85 10.95 2.80
N SER A 122 -6.11 9.67 2.54
CA SER A 122 -5.06 8.66 2.50
C SER A 122 -5.25 7.69 1.34
N ARG A 123 -4.17 7.42 0.59
CA ARG A 123 -4.17 6.63 -0.64
C ARG A 123 -2.89 5.79 -0.74
N PHE A 124 -2.99 4.59 -1.31
CA PHE A 124 -1.81 3.82 -1.66
C PHE A 124 -1.16 4.35 -2.94
N ALA A 125 0.18 4.34 -2.97
CA ALA A 125 0.92 4.56 -4.19
C ALA A 125 0.68 3.38 -5.15
N LYS A 126 0.16 3.68 -6.35
CA LYS A 126 -0.22 2.68 -7.37
C LYS A 126 1.00 2.06 -8.07
N THR A 127 1.78 1.29 -7.32
CA THR A 127 2.95 0.54 -7.83
C THR A 127 2.51 -0.69 -8.64
N SER A 128 3.36 -1.17 -9.56
CA SER A 128 3.09 -2.42 -10.30
C SER A 128 3.00 -3.64 -9.38
N LYS A 129 3.71 -3.63 -8.25
CA LYS A 129 3.58 -4.64 -7.20
C LYS A 129 2.16 -4.65 -6.62
N LEU A 130 1.68 -3.49 -6.14
CA LEU A 130 0.36 -3.38 -5.51
C LEU A 130 -0.75 -3.83 -6.45
N LYS A 131 -0.72 -3.40 -7.72
CA LYS A 131 -1.74 -3.79 -8.72
C LYS A 131 -1.81 -5.30 -8.94
N GLN A 132 -0.67 -5.99 -8.92
CA GLN A 132 -0.62 -7.44 -9.08
C GLN A 132 -1.13 -8.14 -7.82
N GLU A 133 -0.73 -7.69 -6.64
CA GLU A 133 -1.21 -8.26 -5.37
C GLU A 133 -2.72 -8.06 -5.20
N GLU A 134 -3.26 -6.91 -5.61
CA GLU A 134 -4.71 -6.68 -5.68
C GLU A 134 -5.41 -7.63 -6.68
N PHE A 135 -4.81 -7.89 -7.84
CA PHE A 135 -5.37 -8.81 -8.83
C PHE A 135 -5.41 -10.26 -8.31
N PHE A 136 -4.38 -10.70 -7.59
CA PHE A 136 -4.31 -12.03 -6.99
C PHE A 136 -5.01 -12.15 -5.63
N GLY A 137 -5.35 -11.02 -4.99
CA GLY A 137 -6.00 -10.99 -3.68
C GLY A 137 -5.06 -11.33 -2.52
N GLY A 138 -3.75 -11.17 -2.69
CA GLY A 138 -2.76 -11.55 -1.68
C GLY A 138 -1.35 -11.12 -2.00
N ALA A 139 -0.47 -11.18 -0.99
CA ALA A 139 0.95 -10.89 -1.16
C ALA A 139 1.61 -11.94 -2.07
N LYS A 140 2.29 -11.49 -3.13
CA LYS A 140 3.00 -12.35 -4.09
C LYS A 140 4.49 -12.04 -4.17
N PHE A 141 4.89 -10.84 -3.73
CA PHE A 141 6.29 -10.41 -3.83
C PHE A 141 6.96 -10.40 -2.48
N VAL A 142 7.83 -11.38 -2.28
CA VAL A 142 8.75 -11.45 -1.16
C VAL A 142 9.91 -10.46 -1.33
N LYS A 143 10.37 -9.86 -0.23
CA LYS A 143 11.55 -8.98 -0.25
C LYS A 143 12.77 -9.83 0.06
N VAL A 144 13.79 -9.78 -0.82
CA VAL A 144 15.02 -10.60 -0.73
C VAL A 144 15.70 -10.55 0.64
N CYS A 145 15.65 -9.41 1.35
CA CYS A 145 16.20 -9.26 2.70
C CYS A 145 15.59 -10.26 3.71
N VAL A 146 14.35 -10.69 3.51
CA VAL A 146 13.67 -11.68 4.38
C VAL A 146 14.10 -13.11 4.07
N ILE A 147 14.54 -13.40 2.84
CA ILE A 147 15.01 -14.75 2.45
C ILE A 147 16.41 -15.02 3.00
N ILE A 148 17.26 -13.99 3.09
CA ILE A 148 18.68 -14.14 3.48
C ILE A 148 18.90 -14.03 5.00
N SER A 149 17.92 -13.53 5.75
CA SER A 149 17.89 -13.67 7.21
C SER A 149 16.82 -14.69 7.60
N PRO A 150 17.14 -16.00 7.72
CA PRO A 150 16.34 -16.82 8.61
C PRO A 150 16.33 -16.10 9.95
N LEU A 151 15.15 -15.94 10.55
CA LEU A 151 14.99 -15.40 11.89
C LEU A 151 15.93 -16.19 12.81
N THR A 152 17.15 -15.69 12.99
CA THR A 152 18.05 -16.20 14.01
C THR A 152 17.33 -15.87 15.31
N PRO A 153 17.07 -16.86 16.18
CA PRO A 153 16.51 -16.59 17.48
C PRO A 153 17.60 -15.84 18.25
N SER A 154 17.58 -14.52 18.18
CA SER A 154 18.33 -13.67 19.09
C SER A 154 17.67 -13.79 20.46
N SER A 155 18.03 -14.86 21.18
CA SER A 155 17.80 -15.01 22.61
C SER A 155 18.67 -14.03 23.40
N ARG A 156 18.40 -12.73 23.28
CA ARG A 156 18.90 -11.73 24.22
C ARG A 156 17.73 -10.95 24.80
N PRO A 157 17.41 -11.14 26.09
CA PRO A 157 16.40 -10.32 26.76
C PRO A 157 16.96 -8.90 26.86
N LEU A 158 16.26 -7.93 26.29
CA LEU A 158 16.52 -6.52 26.52
C LEU A 158 15.71 -6.10 27.76
N GLN A 159 16.30 -6.34 28.93
CA GLN A 159 16.04 -5.59 30.15
C GLN A 159 17.42 -5.06 30.58
N ASP A 160 17.46 -3.82 31.06
CA ASP A 160 18.62 -3.01 31.46
C ASP A 160 19.16 -2.04 30.39
N LEU A 161 18.44 -0.92 30.22
CA LEU A 161 18.99 0.42 30.49
C LEU A 161 17.87 1.43 30.77
#